data_AF-A0A0D3DTB2-F1
#
_entry.id   AF-A0A0D3DTB2-F1
#
_cell.length_a   1.000
_cell.length_b   1.000
_cell.length_c   1.000
_cell.angle_alpha   90.00
_cell.angle_beta   90.00
_cell.angle_gamma   90.00
#
_symmetry.space_group_name_H-M   'P 1'
#
loop_
_entity.id
_entity.type
_entity.pdbx_description
1 polymer ?
#
loop_
_entity_poly.entity_id
_entity_poly.type
_entity_poly.pdbx_seq_one_letter_code
_entity_poly.pdbx_strand_id
1 'polypeptide(L)'
;MLLDVCWAIVVSELIRAVRLIENPNQDPKIRYSPQDLIDFSDPVKRREKKEEKEKGKGDHFCYTSNLTNGFKYVMKHGIQLEDDRTFSGCAEEVPDRPSTRLTFIKDYVKLDTIQEALIHLEHRPIGAALALFHPEYKDIGGKIYHGPMNHKSTFCGLHAVSLVRVGEENGEKYVLARSSHGDKFGCEGGYIKISLEVMLAYIPIAGERINKYIEKYFGKPRYLLRRFSYPRLLTEEEEEIKRNMYQDKDNMEI
;
A
#
# COMPACT_ATOMS: atom_id res chain seq x y z
N MET A 1 -10.21 8.39 5.66
CA MET A 1 -9.96 8.85 4.29
C MET A 1 -8.69 8.23 3.70
N LEU A 2 -7.48 8.47 4.23
CA LEU A 2 -6.24 7.90 3.64
C LEU A 2 -5.99 6.42 3.97
N LEU A 3 -6.69 5.86 4.97
CA LEU A 3 -6.61 4.43 5.29
C LEU A 3 -7.11 3.55 4.14
N ASP A 4 -8.14 3.98 3.43
CA ASP A 4 -8.81 3.15 2.43
C ASP A 4 -8.06 3.09 1.10
N VAL A 5 -7.20 4.09 0.82
CA VAL A 5 -6.46 4.21 -0.45
C VAL A 5 -4.96 3.98 -0.33
N CYS A 6 -4.44 3.79 0.88
CA CYS A 6 -3.00 3.63 1.13
C CYS A 6 -2.34 2.56 0.25
N TRP A 7 -3.06 1.47 -0.03
CA TRP A 7 -2.58 0.37 -0.85
C TRP A 7 -2.28 0.81 -2.30
N ALA A 8 -3.08 1.72 -2.86
CA ALA A 8 -2.91 2.20 -4.23
C ALA A 8 -1.69 3.12 -4.33
N ILE A 9 -1.56 4.03 -3.35
CA ILE A 9 -0.41 4.93 -3.25
C ILE A 9 0.87 4.10 -3.13
N VAL A 10 0.94 3.16 -2.19
CA VAL A 10 2.13 2.32 -2.01
C VAL A 10 2.45 1.46 -3.24
N VAL A 11 1.46 0.89 -3.93
CA VAL A 11 1.71 0.14 -5.19
C VAL A 11 2.33 1.05 -6.24
N SER A 12 1.74 2.22 -6.49
CA SER A 12 2.26 3.17 -7.49
C SER A 12 3.69 3.62 -7.16
N GLU A 13 3.98 3.87 -5.88
CA GLU A 13 5.30 4.29 -5.41
C GLU A 13 6.35 3.18 -5.51
N LEU A 14 5.99 1.93 -5.20
CA LEU A 14 6.91 0.80 -5.30
C LEU A 14 7.29 0.53 -6.76
N ILE A 15 6.34 0.61 -7.69
CA ILE A 15 6.62 0.44 -9.12
C ILE A 15 7.58 1.54 -9.59
N ARG A 16 7.32 2.80 -9.20
CA ARG A 16 8.22 3.92 -9.48
C ARG A 16 9.60 3.69 -8.92
N ALA A 17 9.70 3.32 -7.64
CA ALA A 17 10.98 3.18 -6.96
C ALA A 17 11.83 2.08 -7.60
N VAL A 18 11.25 0.89 -7.85
CA VAL A 18 11.96 -0.21 -8.51
C VAL A 18 12.40 0.21 -9.91
N ARG A 19 11.58 0.97 -10.65
CA ARG A 19 11.95 1.43 -12.00
C ARG A 19 13.13 2.39 -12.01
N LEU A 20 13.16 3.33 -11.06
CA LEU A 20 14.29 4.25 -10.92
C LEU A 20 15.57 3.54 -10.46
N ILE A 21 15.45 2.46 -9.69
CA ILE A 21 16.59 1.64 -9.26
C ILE A 21 17.13 0.80 -10.41
N GLU A 22 16.24 0.17 -11.19
CA GLU A 22 16.63 -0.75 -12.27
C GLU A 22 17.00 -0.04 -13.58
N ASN A 23 16.54 1.21 -13.78
CA ASN A 23 16.87 2.03 -14.96
C ASN A 23 17.31 3.45 -14.54
N PRO A 24 18.63 3.71 -14.40
CA PRO A 24 19.16 5.01 -14.04
C PRO A 24 18.85 6.16 -15.02
N ASN A 25 18.52 5.84 -16.28
CA ASN A 25 18.18 6.83 -17.30
C ASN A 25 16.69 7.20 -17.31
N GLN A 26 15.87 6.52 -16.49
CA GLN A 26 14.45 6.81 -16.36
C GLN A 26 14.25 8.23 -15.83
N ASP A 27 13.25 8.95 -16.38
CA ASP A 27 12.87 10.27 -15.86
C ASP A 27 12.58 10.20 -14.35
N PRO A 28 13.36 10.90 -13.48
CA PRO A 28 13.15 10.87 -12.04
C PRO A 28 11.81 11.48 -11.62
N LYS A 29 11.16 12.25 -12.48
CA LYS A 29 9.84 12.85 -12.23
C LYS A 29 8.68 11.94 -12.60
N ILE A 30 8.93 10.76 -13.18
CA ILE A 30 7.86 9.81 -13.51
C ILE A 30 7.02 9.51 -12.26
N ARG A 31 5.70 9.60 -12.41
CA ARG A 31 4.73 9.25 -11.36
C ARG A 31 3.62 8.41 -11.96
N TYR A 32 3.27 7.34 -11.25
CA TYR A 32 2.14 6.48 -11.58
C TYR A 32 0.93 6.89 -10.78
N SER A 33 -0.25 6.80 -11.40
CA SER A 33 -1.51 7.24 -10.82
C SER A 33 -2.04 6.27 -9.77
N PRO A 34 -2.08 6.64 -8.47
CA PRO A 34 -2.83 5.87 -7.49
C PRO A 34 -4.34 5.91 -7.78
N GLN A 35 -4.82 6.99 -8.43
CA GLN A 35 -6.23 7.17 -8.76
C GLN A 35 -6.71 6.10 -9.74
N ASP A 36 -5.89 5.73 -10.72
CA ASP A 36 -6.18 4.65 -11.66
C ASP A 36 -6.46 3.32 -10.93
N LEU A 37 -5.65 3.00 -9.92
CA LEU A 37 -5.87 1.82 -9.09
C LEU A 37 -7.16 1.91 -8.26
N ILE A 38 -7.40 3.05 -7.61
CA ILE A 38 -8.62 3.28 -6.81
C ILE A 38 -9.87 3.14 -7.68
N ASP A 39 -9.81 3.63 -8.90
CA ASP A 39 -10.95 3.67 -9.82
C ASP A 39 -11.28 2.31 -10.42
N PHE A 40 -10.27 1.54 -10.81
CA PHE A 40 -10.50 0.40 -11.70
C PHE A 40 -10.08 -0.95 -11.13
N SER A 41 -9.38 -1.01 -10.00
CA SER A 41 -8.88 -2.31 -9.51
C SER A 41 -9.97 -3.25 -8.99
N ASP A 42 -11.06 -2.69 -8.46
CA ASP A 42 -12.19 -3.45 -7.92
C ASP A 42 -13.52 -2.69 -8.16
N PRO A 43 -14.06 -2.76 -9.40
CA PRO A 43 -15.30 -2.05 -9.74
C PRO A 43 -16.51 -2.52 -8.91
N VAL A 44 -16.49 -3.76 -8.43
CA VAL A 44 -17.54 -4.33 -7.59
C VAL A 44 -17.56 -3.62 -6.24
N LYS A 45 -16.43 -3.55 -5.54
CA LYS A 45 -16.36 -2.82 -4.26
C LYS A 45 -16.66 -1.34 -4.41
N ARG A 46 -16.25 -0.73 -5.52
CA ARG A 46 -16.58 0.67 -5.78
C ARG A 46 -18.09 0.88 -5.90
N ARG A 47 -18.79 0.00 -6.63
CA ARG A 47 -20.25 0.02 -6.71
C ARG A 47 -20.89 -0.21 -5.34
N GLU A 48 -20.41 -1.17 -4.56
CA GLU A 48 -20.88 -1.39 -3.18
C GLU A 48 -20.74 -0.13 -2.32
N LYS A 49 -19.61 0.59 -2.42
CA LYS A 49 -19.39 1.85 -1.70
C LYS A 49 -20.32 2.96 -2.15
N LYS A 50 -20.61 3.04 -3.45
CA LYS A 50 -21.61 3.98 -3.98
C LYS A 50 -22.99 3.68 -3.41
N GLU A 51 -23.43 2.42 -3.45
CA GLU A 51 -24.71 2.00 -2.89
C GLU A 51 -24.82 2.22 -1.38
N GLU A 52 -23.74 1.96 -0.62
CA GLU A 52 -23.69 2.24 0.82
C GLU A 52 -23.91 3.72 1.10
N LYS A 53 -23.26 4.61 0.32
CA LYS A 53 -23.41 6.06 0.48
C LYS A 53 -24.80 6.55 0.08
N GLU A 54 -25.35 6.07 -1.04
CA GLU A 54 -26.72 6.38 -1.47
C GLU A 54 -27.77 5.95 -0.43
N LYS A 55 -27.52 4.85 0.29
CA LYS A 55 -28.37 4.37 1.40
C LYS A 55 -28.10 5.09 2.74
N GLY A 56 -27.22 6.10 2.76
CA GLY A 56 -26.84 6.84 3.98
C GLY A 56 -26.01 6.04 4.99
N LYS A 57 -25.35 4.95 4.56
CA LYS A 57 -24.56 4.03 5.40
C LYS A 57 -23.04 4.16 5.19
N GLY A 58 -22.60 4.93 4.20
CA GLY A 58 -21.19 5.06 3.83
C GLY A 58 -20.73 6.51 3.76
N ASP A 59 -19.46 6.75 4.14
CA ASP A 59 -18.88 8.09 4.23
C ASP A 59 -18.19 8.54 2.93
N HIS A 60 -17.73 7.59 2.10
CA HIS A 60 -16.96 7.86 0.88
C HIS A 60 -16.95 6.68 -0.11
N PHE A 61 -16.51 6.93 -1.35
CA PHE A 61 -16.48 5.96 -2.45
C PHE A 61 -15.24 5.04 -2.47
N CYS A 62 -14.21 5.36 -1.69
CA CYS A 62 -13.01 4.54 -1.59
C CYS A 62 -13.25 3.22 -0.84
N TYR A 63 -12.45 2.21 -1.18
CA TYR A 63 -12.50 0.88 -0.58
C TYR A 63 -11.12 0.38 -0.19
N THR A 64 -11.07 -0.41 0.88
CA THR A 64 -9.83 -1.09 1.29
C THR A 64 -9.46 -2.21 0.31
N SER A 65 -8.19 -2.29 -0.04
CA SER A 65 -7.59 -3.42 -0.76
C SER A 65 -6.19 -3.72 -0.19
N ASN A 66 -5.39 -4.49 -0.92
CA ASN A 66 -4.04 -4.85 -0.51
C ASN A 66 -3.07 -4.76 -1.69
N LEU A 67 -1.77 -4.70 -1.39
CA LEU A 67 -0.72 -4.52 -2.39
C LEU A 67 -0.74 -5.61 -3.48
N THR A 68 -0.99 -6.86 -3.09
CA THR A 68 -1.10 -7.99 -4.03
C THR A 68 -2.21 -7.77 -5.06
N ASN A 69 -3.39 -7.29 -4.64
CA ASN A 69 -4.47 -6.99 -5.57
C ASN A 69 -4.09 -5.84 -6.52
N GLY A 70 -3.45 -4.80 -6.02
CA GLY A 70 -2.95 -3.71 -6.86
C GLY A 70 -1.91 -4.19 -7.87
N PHE A 71 -0.91 -4.99 -7.47
CA PHE A 71 0.06 -5.57 -8.40
C PHE A 71 -0.60 -6.47 -9.45
N LYS A 72 -1.54 -7.33 -9.05
CA LYS A 72 -2.31 -8.15 -10.01
C LYS A 72 -3.07 -7.30 -11.03
N TYR A 73 -3.64 -6.18 -10.58
CA TYR A 73 -4.28 -5.25 -11.49
C TYR A 73 -3.28 -4.68 -12.50
N VAL A 74 -2.15 -4.13 -12.05
CA VAL A 74 -1.13 -3.56 -12.95
C VAL A 74 -0.54 -4.60 -13.90
N MET A 75 -0.37 -5.85 -13.45
CA MET A 75 0.06 -6.94 -14.32
C MET A 75 -0.92 -7.17 -15.48
N LYS A 76 -2.22 -7.03 -15.25
CA LYS A 76 -3.26 -7.39 -16.23
C LYS A 76 -3.72 -6.21 -17.08
N HIS A 77 -3.88 -5.04 -16.46
CA HIS A 77 -4.54 -3.86 -17.03
C HIS A 77 -3.62 -2.66 -17.19
N GLY A 78 -2.37 -2.78 -16.72
CA GLY A 78 -1.43 -1.67 -16.64
C GLY A 78 -1.88 -0.59 -15.66
N ILE A 79 -1.06 0.45 -15.50
CA ILE A 79 -1.35 1.63 -14.69
C ILE A 79 -1.07 2.89 -15.51
N GLN A 80 -1.92 3.90 -15.36
CA GLN A 80 -1.72 5.22 -15.99
C GLN A 80 -0.66 6.04 -15.25
N LEU A 81 -0.13 7.07 -15.91
CA LEU A 81 0.70 8.08 -15.26
C LEU A 81 -0.16 9.08 -14.48
N GLU A 82 0.43 9.71 -13.47
CA GLU A 82 -0.25 10.72 -12.64
C GLU A 82 -0.71 11.93 -13.47
N ASP A 83 0.02 12.28 -14.53
CA ASP A 83 -0.34 13.38 -15.44
C ASP A 83 -1.56 13.04 -16.31
N ASP A 84 -1.77 11.75 -16.60
CA ASP A 84 -2.93 11.27 -17.37
C ASP A 84 -4.17 11.08 -16.46
N ARG A 85 -3.96 10.78 -15.16
CA ARG A 85 -5.03 10.65 -14.17
C ARG A 85 -4.57 11.12 -12.79
N THR A 86 -4.78 12.39 -12.49
CA THR A 86 -4.33 13.01 -11.23
C THR A 86 -5.09 12.49 -10.02
N PHE A 87 -4.39 12.35 -8.89
CA PHE A 87 -4.97 11.96 -7.62
C PHE A 87 -5.98 12.98 -7.10
N SER A 88 -7.24 12.56 -7.03
CA SER A 88 -8.36 13.34 -6.51
C SER A 88 -9.00 12.70 -5.27
N GLY A 89 -8.45 11.58 -4.78
CA GLY A 89 -8.97 10.86 -3.62
C GLY A 89 -10.23 10.06 -3.94
N CYS A 90 -11.26 10.21 -3.12
CA CYS A 90 -12.49 9.43 -3.22
C CYS A 90 -13.53 10.10 -4.13
N ALA A 91 -13.20 10.23 -5.42
CA ALA A 91 -14.12 10.79 -6.41
C ALA A 91 -15.38 9.90 -6.56
N GLU A 92 -16.54 10.54 -6.67
CA GLU A 92 -17.80 9.86 -6.95
C GLU A 92 -17.83 9.31 -8.37
N GLU A 93 -17.65 10.23 -9.32
CA GLU A 93 -17.65 9.94 -10.74
C GLU A 93 -16.28 9.44 -11.18
N VAL A 94 -16.31 8.42 -12.05
CA VAL A 94 -15.13 7.79 -12.63
C VAL A 94 -15.12 8.11 -14.11
N PRO A 95 -14.27 9.05 -14.56
CA PRO A 95 -14.06 9.28 -15.98
C PRO A 95 -13.56 8.01 -16.65
N ASP A 96 -13.88 7.87 -17.94
CA ASP A 96 -13.38 6.80 -18.79
C ASP A 96 -11.86 6.68 -18.70
N ARG A 97 -11.39 5.46 -19.00
CA ARG A 97 -9.98 5.11 -18.87
C ARG A 97 -9.35 4.93 -20.26
N PRO A 98 -8.63 5.92 -20.79
CA PRO A 98 -7.83 5.73 -22.00
C PRO A 98 -6.80 4.62 -21.83
N SER A 99 -6.69 3.73 -22.81
CA SER A 99 -5.71 2.64 -22.87
C SER A 99 -4.32 3.09 -23.40
N THR A 100 -4.08 4.40 -23.43
CA THR A 100 -2.82 4.99 -23.86
C THR A 100 -1.82 5.11 -22.71
N ARG A 101 -0.52 5.00 -23.02
CA ARG A 101 0.60 5.22 -22.07
C ARG A 101 0.58 4.35 -20.80
N LEU A 102 -0.04 3.17 -20.87
CA LEU A 102 -0.10 2.23 -19.77
C LEU A 102 1.27 1.62 -19.45
N THR A 103 1.58 1.54 -18.16
CA THR A 103 2.76 0.83 -17.64
C THR A 103 2.36 -0.52 -17.05
N PHE A 104 3.12 -1.56 -17.36
CA PHE A 104 2.89 -2.91 -16.83
C PHE A 104 4.06 -3.36 -15.95
N ILE A 105 3.77 -4.30 -15.06
CA ILE A 105 4.79 -5.05 -14.32
C ILE A 105 4.79 -6.51 -14.77
N LYS A 106 5.90 -7.19 -14.53
CA LYS A 106 6.07 -8.61 -14.86
C LYS A 106 5.28 -9.45 -13.91
N ASP A 107 5.59 -9.32 -12.63
CA ASP A 107 4.87 -9.91 -11.51
C ASP A 107 5.24 -9.20 -10.19
N TYR A 108 5.02 -9.88 -9.06
CA TYR A 108 5.40 -9.41 -7.74
C TYR A 108 5.84 -10.59 -6.88
N VAL A 109 6.75 -10.33 -5.96
CA VAL A 109 7.26 -11.30 -4.99
C VAL A 109 6.57 -11.06 -3.65
N LYS A 110 6.14 -12.14 -2.99
CA LYS A 110 5.68 -12.10 -1.59
C LYS A 110 6.80 -12.63 -0.70
N LEU A 111 7.00 -11.98 0.43
CA LEU A 111 7.94 -12.41 1.46
C LEU A 111 7.15 -12.72 2.73
N ASP A 112 7.44 -13.86 3.35
CA ASP A 112 6.63 -14.41 4.43
C ASP A 112 7.08 -13.88 5.79
N THR A 113 8.36 -13.51 5.90
CA THR A 113 8.98 -13.08 7.16
C THR A 113 9.56 -11.68 7.08
N ILE A 114 9.73 -11.04 8.25
CA ILE A 114 10.40 -9.75 8.33
C ILE A 114 11.89 -9.89 7.98
N GLN A 115 12.51 -11.02 8.31
CA GLN A 115 13.90 -11.32 8.00
C GLN A 115 14.15 -11.34 6.48
N GLU A 116 13.30 -12.04 5.72
CA GLU A 116 13.35 -12.02 4.26
C GLU A 116 13.13 -10.60 3.71
N ALA A 117 12.17 -9.86 4.26
CA ALA A 117 11.92 -8.48 3.88
C ALA A 117 13.15 -7.59 4.10
N LEU A 118 13.85 -7.75 5.22
CA LEU A 118 15.06 -6.98 5.52
C LEU A 118 16.24 -7.33 4.59
N ILE A 119 16.40 -8.60 4.21
CA ILE A 119 17.42 -9.00 3.21
C ILE A 119 17.16 -8.33 1.86
N HIS A 120 15.90 -8.31 1.41
CA HIS A 120 15.56 -7.66 0.14
C HIS A 120 15.57 -6.14 0.22
N LEU A 121 15.34 -5.57 1.41
CA LEU A 121 15.33 -4.12 1.64
C LEU A 121 16.66 -3.44 1.33
N GLU A 122 17.77 -4.17 1.43
CA GLU A 122 19.11 -3.68 1.05
C GLU A 122 19.19 -3.20 -0.41
N HIS A 123 18.36 -3.76 -1.28
CA HIS A 123 18.42 -3.53 -2.72
C HIS A 123 17.26 -2.70 -3.26
N ARG A 124 16.11 -2.71 -2.57
CA ARG A 124 14.88 -2.09 -3.06
C ARG A 124 13.86 -1.83 -1.94
N PRO A 125 12.98 -0.85 -2.07
CA PRO A 125 11.87 -0.67 -1.14
C PRO A 125 10.91 -1.87 -1.13
N ILE A 126 10.35 -2.15 0.04
CA ILE A 126 9.44 -3.29 0.26
C ILE A 126 8.10 -2.77 0.75
N GLY A 127 7.02 -3.14 0.07
CA GLY A 127 5.67 -2.87 0.54
C GLY A 127 5.31 -3.76 1.72
N ALA A 128 4.67 -3.19 2.74
CA ALA A 128 4.21 -3.92 3.92
C ALA A 128 2.86 -3.40 4.42
N ALA A 129 2.18 -4.21 5.22
CA ALA A 129 1.02 -3.82 6.01
C ALA A 129 1.45 -3.59 7.46
N LEU A 130 1.27 -2.36 7.96
CA LEU A 130 1.48 -1.94 9.33
C LEU A 130 0.19 -2.08 10.14
N ALA A 131 0.28 -2.70 11.32
CA ALA A 131 -0.80 -2.68 12.30
C ALA A 131 -0.95 -1.30 12.95
N LEU A 132 -2.12 -0.70 12.78
CA LEU A 132 -2.42 0.62 13.32
C LEU A 132 -3.16 0.56 14.65
N PHE A 133 -2.66 1.33 15.60
CA PHE A 133 -3.28 1.56 16.89
C PHE A 133 -3.43 3.06 17.13
N HIS A 134 -4.62 3.47 17.57
CA HIS A 134 -4.88 4.85 17.99
C HIS A 134 -4.97 4.96 19.50
N PRO A 135 -4.49 6.07 20.10
CA PRO A 135 -4.04 7.30 19.42
C PRO A 135 -2.59 7.27 18.89
N GLU A 136 -1.79 6.27 19.24
CA GLU A 136 -0.33 6.25 19.06
C GLU A 136 0.11 6.56 17.63
N TYR A 137 -0.55 5.98 16.63
CA TYR A 137 -0.20 6.24 15.23
C TYR A 137 -0.49 7.68 14.80
N LYS A 138 -1.59 8.27 15.28
CA LYS A 138 -1.98 9.64 14.92
C LYS A 138 -1.01 10.66 15.50
N ASP A 139 -0.57 10.39 16.72
CA ASP A 139 0.24 11.32 17.52
C ASP A 139 1.73 10.93 17.52
N ILE A 140 2.16 10.07 16.58
CA ILE A 140 3.50 9.47 16.58
C ILE A 140 4.63 10.50 16.51
N GLY A 141 4.42 11.56 15.72
CA GLY A 141 5.47 12.53 15.40
C GLY A 141 6.77 11.83 14.97
N GLY A 142 7.91 12.36 15.38
CA GLY A 142 9.23 11.81 15.05
C GLY A 142 9.67 10.61 15.89
N LYS A 143 8.81 9.93 16.65
CA LYS A 143 9.18 8.82 17.54
C LYS A 143 9.19 7.48 16.82
N ILE A 144 9.81 6.46 17.44
CA ILE A 144 9.64 5.06 17.01
C ILE A 144 8.23 4.59 17.40
N TYR A 145 7.55 3.94 16.47
CA TYR A 145 6.22 3.39 16.67
C TYR A 145 6.31 1.95 17.20
N HIS A 146 5.76 1.76 18.40
CA HIS A 146 5.72 0.47 19.10
C HIS A 146 4.34 -0.20 19.08
N GLY A 147 3.33 0.39 18.43
CA GLY A 147 1.96 -0.12 18.48
C GLY A 147 1.21 0.34 19.74
N PRO A 148 0.40 -0.51 20.39
CA PRO A 148 -0.46 -0.13 21.51
C PRO A 148 0.36 0.05 22.80
N MET A 149 0.67 1.30 23.15
CA MET A 149 1.44 1.63 24.36
C MET A 149 0.55 2.12 25.52
N ASN A 150 -0.76 2.25 25.28
CA ASN A 150 -1.72 2.76 26.24
C ASN A 150 -2.86 1.75 26.48
N HIS A 151 -3.46 1.74 27.67
CA HIS A 151 -4.65 0.93 27.95
C HIS A 151 -5.87 1.30 27.09
N LYS A 152 -5.89 2.52 26.52
CA LYS A 152 -6.93 2.98 25.58
C LYS A 152 -6.61 2.70 24.12
N SER A 153 -5.47 2.06 23.82
CA SER A 153 -5.09 1.80 22.44
C SER A 153 -6.15 0.93 21.76
N THR A 154 -6.59 1.36 20.58
CA THR A 154 -7.57 0.62 19.79
C THR A 154 -6.96 0.19 18.47
N PHE A 155 -7.10 -1.09 18.13
CA PHE A 155 -6.66 -1.60 16.83
C PHE A 155 -7.59 -1.08 15.73
N CYS A 156 -7.04 -0.35 14.77
CA CYS A 156 -7.78 0.32 13.70
C CYS A 156 -7.69 -0.43 12.36
N GLY A 157 -6.89 -1.49 12.29
CA GLY A 157 -6.69 -2.29 11.10
C GLY A 157 -5.26 -2.22 10.56
N LEU A 158 -5.13 -2.51 9.27
CA LEU A 158 -3.84 -2.56 8.59
C LEU A 158 -3.71 -1.41 7.60
N HIS A 159 -2.54 -0.78 7.56
CA HIS A 159 -2.20 0.32 6.67
C HIS A 159 -1.00 -0.04 5.81
N ALA A 160 -1.08 0.20 4.51
CA ALA A 160 0.03 -0.05 3.62
C ALA A 160 1.12 1.02 3.80
N VAL A 161 2.38 0.59 3.85
CA VAL A 161 3.57 1.45 3.91
C VAL A 161 4.67 0.91 2.98
N SER A 162 5.61 1.76 2.60
CA SER A 162 6.80 1.38 1.82
C SER A 162 8.04 1.43 2.71
N LEU A 163 8.61 0.28 3.07
CA LEU A 163 9.84 0.18 3.84
C LEU A 163 11.01 0.64 2.97
N VAL A 164 11.90 1.49 3.51
CA VAL A 164 13.01 2.07 2.74
C VAL A 164 14.40 1.82 3.31
N ARG A 165 14.56 1.75 4.64
CA ARG A 165 15.86 1.47 5.28
C ARG A 165 15.69 1.02 6.72
N VAL A 166 16.70 0.32 7.22
CA VAL A 166 16.86 0.06 8.66
C VAL A 166 17.62 1.22 9.31
N GLY A 167 17.37 1.45 10.59
CA GLY A 167 18.14 2.37 11.43
C GLY A 167 18.18 1.90 12.87
N GLU A 168 18.95 2.62 13.66
CA GLU A 168 19.05 2.42 15.11
C GLU A 168 19.01 3.80 15.78
N GLU A 169 18.23 3.93 16.85
CA GLU A 169 18.13 5.15 17.65
C GLU A 169 18.10 4.76 19.12
N ASN A 170 19.05 5.27 19.92
CA ASN A 170 19.21 4.95 21.34
C ASN A 170 19.29 3.42 21.63
N GLY A 171 19.92 2.66 20.73
CA GLY A 171 20.07 1.21 20.84
C GLY A 171 18.87 0.39 20.38
N GLU A 172 17.75 1.03 20.00
CA GLU A 172 16.58 0.34 19.44
C GLU A 172 16.64 0.32 17.91
N LYS A 173 16.45 -0.86 17.33
CA LYS A 173 16.38 -1.05 15.87
C LYS A 173 14.98 -0.76 15.35
N TYR A 174 14.93 0.04 14.29
CA TYR A 174 13.70 0.37 13.59
C TYR A 174 13.84 0.22 12.08
N VAL A 175 12.71 0.11 11.39
CA VAL A 175 12.63 0.30 9.94
C VAL A 175 11.95 1.64 9.66
N LEU A 176 12.57 2.44 8.80
CA LEU A 176 11.98 3.66 8.27
C LEU A 176 11.05 3.27 7.11
N ALA A 177 9.82 3.74 7.16
CA ALA A 177 8.82 3.47 6.14
C ALA A 177 8.17 4.77 5.68
N ARG A 178 7.92 4.90 4.38
CA ARG A 178 7.10 5.98 3.82
C ARG A 178 5.63 5.67 4.06
N SER A 179 4.90 6.63 4.60
CA SER A 179 3.44 6.55 4.78
C SER A 179 2.71 7.28 3.66
N SER A 180 1.40 7.05 3.54
CA SER A 180 0.54 7.81 2.63
C SER A 180 -0.18 8.99 3.29
N HIS A 181 0.32 9.50 4.42
CA HIS A 181 -0.32 10.58 5.22
C HIS A 181 0.23 11.98 4.94
N GLY A 182 1.05 12.13 3.90
CA GLY A 182 1.64 13.39 3.48
C GLY A 182 2.87 13.79 4.30
N ASP A 183 3.57 14.82 3.84
CA ASP A 183 4.95 15.11 4.28
C ASP A 183 5.07 15.61 5.73
N LYS A 184 3.94 16.00 6.34
CA LYS A 184 3.87 16.45 7.74
C LYS A 184 3.63 15.32 8.73
N PHE A 185 3.39 14.10 8.25
CA PHE A 185 3.14 12.95 9.11
C PHE A 185 4.45 12.29 9.56
N GLY A 186 4.52 11.93 10.84
CA GLY A 186 5.65 11.21 11.39
C GLY A 186 6.92 12.08 11.48
N CYS A 187 8.02 11.61 10.90
CA CYS A 187 9.25 12.38 10.71
C CYS A 187 9.31 13.03 9.32
N GLU A 188 10.40 13.74 9.04
CA GLU A 188 10.59 14.53 7.81
C GLU A 188 10.21 13.76 6.55
N GLY A 189 9.38 14.37 5.69
CA GLY A 189 9.00 13.81 4.39
C GLY A 189 7.89 12.75 4.45
N GLY A 190 7.12 12.67 5.53
CA GLY A 190 5.97 11.75 5.63
C GLY A 190 6.36 10.32 6.03
N TYR A 191 7.55 10.16 6.61
CA TYR A 191 8.09 8.87 7.02
C TYR A 191 7.72 8.53 8.47
N ILE A 192 7.75 7.24 8.79
CA ILE A 192 7.53 6.73 10.15
C ILE A 192 8.65 5.75 10.50
N LYS A 193 9.16 5.85 11.73
CA LYS A 193 10.07 4.85 12.31
C LYS A 193 9.22 3.77 12.98
N ILE A 194 9.39 2.51 12.61
CA ILE A 194 8.60 1.39 13.12
C ILE A 194 9.54 0.41 13.82
N SER A 195 9.26 0.07 15.07
CA SER A 195 10.10 -0.84 15.84
C SER A 195 10.19 -2.21 15.18
N LEU A 196 11.42 -2.76 15.11
CA LEU A 196 11.68 -4.13 14.68
C LEU A 196 11.65 -5.13 15.84
N GLU A 197 11.51 -4.65 17.07
CA GLU A 197 11.69 -5.44 18.30
C GLU A 197 10.35 -5.78 18.96
N VAL A 198 9.27 -5.09 18.59
CA VAL A 198 7.93 -5.32 19.16
C VAL A 198 7.19 -6.46 18.44
N MET A 199 6.72 -7.42 19.23
CA MET A 199 5.73 -8.40 18.84
C MET A 199 4.47 -8.27 19.70
N LEU A 200 3.31 -8.40 19.07
CA LEU A 200 2.01 -8.31 19.72
C LEU A 200 1.32 -9.68 19.69
N ALA A 201 0.64 -10.01 20.79
CA ALA A 201 -0.25 -11.15 20.92
C ALA A 201 -1.54 -10.72 21.62
N TYR A 202 -2.68 -11.17 21.10
CA TYR A 202 -3.98 -11.02 21.72
C TYR A 202 -4.26 -12.24 22.59
N ILE A 203 -4.46 -12.00 23.88
CA ILE A 203 -4.74 -13.02 24.89
C ILE A 203 -6.14 -12.73 25.43
N PRO A 204 -7.18 -13.48 25.03
CA PRO A 204 -8.54 -13.27 25.53
C PRO A 204 -8.62 -13.68 27.01
N ILE A 205 -9.42 -12.95 27.78
CA ILE A 205 -9.71 -13.31 29.18
C ILE A 205 -10.78 -14.41 29.20
N ALA A 206 -10.76 -15.28 30.21
CA ALA A 206 -11.77 -16.31 30.38
C ALA A 206 -13.19 -15.71 30.41
N GLY A 207 -14.08 -16.18 29.53
CA GLY A 207 -15.44 -15.67 29.38
C GLY A 207 -15.58 -14.44 28.48
N GLU A 208 -14.49 -13.86 27.98
CA GLU A 208 -14.53 -12.75 27.02
C GLU A 208 -14.99 -13.24 25.64
N ARG A 209 -15.87 -12.47 25.00
CA ARG A 209 -16.22 -12.69 23.60
C ARG A 209 -15.01 -12.34 22.72
N ILE A 210 -14.39 -13.37 22.15
CA ILE A 210 -13.23 -13.23 21.26
C ILE A 210 -13.54 -12.27 20.10
N ASN A 211 -12.74 -11.22 19.97
CA ASN A 211 -12.75 -10.36 18.79
C ASN A 211 -12.04 -11.08 17.63
N LYS A 212 -12.82 -11.77 16.78
CA LYS A 212 -12.33 -12.51 15.61
C LYS A 212 -11.44 -11.69 14.67
N TYR A 213 -11.66 -10.37 14.60
CA TYR A 213 -10.84 -9.50 13.76
C TYR A 213 -9.44 -9.30 14.35
N ILE A 214 -9.35 -9.04 15.65
CA ILE A 214 -8.06 -8.92 16.36
C ILE A 214 -7.36 -10.28 16.40
N GLU A 215 -8.09 -11.35 16.75
CA GLU A 215 -7.58 -12.73 16.79
C GLU A 215 -6.96 -13.16 15.45
N LYS A 216 -7.60 -12.82 14.32
CA LYS A 216 -7.05 -13.08 12.98
C LYS A 216 -5.64 -12.53 12.79
N TYR A 217 -5.32 -11.40 13.42
CA TYR A 217 -4.03 -10.73 13.25
C TYR A 217 -3.06 -10.96 14.40
N PHE A 218 -3.55 -11.21 15.60
CA PHE A 218 -2.74 -11.24 16.82
C PHE A 218 -3.01 -12.46 17.70
N GLY A 219 -3.80 -13.45 17.27
CA GLY A 219 -4.03 -14.69 18.03
C GLY A 219 -2.76 -15.52 18.27
N LYS A 220 -1.65 -15.17 17.62
CA LYS A 220 -0.29 -15.61 17.96
C LYS A 220 0.67 -14.41 17.90
N PRO A 221 1.85 -14.48 18.53
CA PRO A 221 2.85 -13.41 18.47
C PRO A 221 3.18 -13.03 17.02
N ARG A 222 3.06 -11.74 16.71
CA ARG A 222 3.36 -11.16 15.38
C ARG A 222 3.98 -9.78 15.52
N TYR A 223 4.94 -9.46 14.65
CA TYR A 223 5.44 -8.11 14.48
C TYR A 223 4.35 -7.12 14.05
N LEU A 224 4.62 -5.83 14.21
CA LEU A 224 3.78 -4.73 13.73
C LEU A 224 3.61 -4.77 12.20
N LEU A 225 4.67 -5.16 11.49
CA LEU A 225 4.72 -5.28 10.04
C LEU A 225 4.43 -6.71 9.57
N ARG A 226 3.73 -6.83 8.43
CA ARG A 226 3.36 -8.10 7.80
C ARG A 226 3.04 -7.92 6.32
N ARG A 227 2.80 -9.04 5.61
CA ARG A 227 2.37 -9.06 4.19
C ARG A 227 3.34 -8.29 3.29
N PHE A 228 4.61 -8.69 3.35
CA PHE A 228 5.68 -8.04 2.62
C PHE A 228 5.62 -8.41 1.14
N SER A 229 5.81 -7.43 0.25
CA SER A 229 5.85 -7.67 -1.19
C SER A 229 6.52 -6.54 -1.97
N TYR A 230 7.07 -6.86 -3.14
CA TYR A 230 7.62 -5.88 -4.07
C TYR A 230 7.35 -6.30 -5.53
N PRO A 231 7.21 -5.34 -6.47
CA PRO A 231 7.01 -5.64 -7.87
C PRO A 231 8.32 -6.03 -8.57
N ARG A 232 8.24 -6.82 -9.62
CA ARG A 232 9.31 -7.01 -10.61
C ARG A 232 8.86 -6.45 -11.94
N LEU A 233 9.75 -5.74 -12.61
CA LEU A 233 9.44 -5.06 -13.85
C LEU A 233 9.65 -5.99 -15.06
N LEU A 234 8.93 -5.67 -16.13
CA LEU A 234 9.25 -6.17 -17.46
C LEU A 234 10.47 -5.41 -17.97
N THR A 235 11.21 -6.02 -18.90
CA THR A 235 12.12 -5.26 -19.76
C THR A 235 11.33 -4.27 -20.61
N GLU A 236 11.99 -3.24 -21.15
CA GLU A 236 11.33 -2.23 -22.00
C GLU A 236 10.65 -2.88 -23.22
N GLU A 237 11.33 -3.83 -23.86
CA GLU A 237 10.79 -4.59 -25.00
C GLU A 237 9.56 -5.44 -24.62
N GLU A 238 9.63 -6.21 -23.52
CA GLU A 238 8.50 -7.00 -23.04
C GLU A 238 7.29 -6.12 -22.70
N GLU A 239 7.53 -4.93 -22.13
CA GLU A 239 6.49 -3.97 -21.77
C GLU A 239 5.84 -3.31 -23.00
N GLU A 240 6.63 -2.98 -24.02
CA GLU A 240 6.14 -2.44 -25.30
C GLU A 240 5.25 -3.45 -26.03
N ILE A 241 5.69 -4.71 -26.14
CA ILE A 241 4.88 -5.80 -26.71
C ILE A 241 3.55 -5.92 -25.97
N LYS A 242 3.59 -5.92 -24.64
CA LYS A 242 2.40 -6.06 -23.81
C LYS A 242 1.43 -4.88 -23.97
N ARG A 243 1.95 -3.67 -24.12
CA ARG A 243 1.16 -2.46 -24.37
C ARG A 243 0.43 -2.54 -25.70
N ASN A 244 1.13 -2.91 -26.77
CA ASN A 244 0.53 -3.06 -28.10
C ASN A 244 -0.58 -4.13 -28.09
N MET A 245 -0.31 -5.30 -27.49
CA MET A 245 -1.32 -6.36 -27.34
C MET A 245 -2.55 -5.91 -26.54
N TYR A 246 -2.38 -5.03 -25.54
CA TYR A 246 -3.49 -4.52 -24.75
C TYR A 246 -4.34 -3.53 -25.57
N GLN A 247 -3.68 -2.62 -26.29
CA GLN A 247 -4.36 -1.64 -27.15
C GLN A 247 -5.13 -2.31 -28.29
N ASP A 248 -4.56 -3.34 -28.92
CA ASP A 248 -5.24 -4.09 -29.98
C ASP A 248 -6.52 -4.75 -29.47
N LYS A 249 -6.49 -5.34 -28.26
CA LYS A 249 -7.68 -5.93 -27.65
C LYS A 249 -8.75 -4.90 -27.32
N ASP A 250 -8.34 -3.77 -26.74
CA ASP A 250 -9.24 -2.67 -26.39
C ASP A 250 -9.95 -2.13 -27.65
N ASN A 251 -9.21 -1.97 -28.75
CA ASN A 251 -9.76 -1.54 -30.04
C ASN A 251 -10.72 -2.57 -30.69
N MET A 252 -10.58 -3.86 -30.37
CA MET A 252 -11.46 -4.92 -30.87
C MET A 252 -12.74 -5.08 -30.03
N GLU A 253 -12.78 -4.55 -28.81
CA GLU A 253 -13.94 -4.60 -27.91
C GLU A 253 -14.88 -3.38 -28.06
N ILE A 254 -14.52 -2.42 -28.92
CA ILE A 254 -15.33 -1.26 -29.35
C ILE A 254 -16.10 -1.59 -30.64
#